data_AF-A0AAE3ZER1-F1
#
_entry.id   AF-A0AAE3ZER1-F1
#
_cell.length_a   1.000
_cell.length_b   1.000
_cell.length_c   1.000
_cell.angle_alpha   90.00
_cell.angle_beta   90.00
_cell.angle_gamma   90.00
#
_symmetry.space_group_name_H-M   'P 1'
#
loop_
_entity.id
_entity.type
_entity.pdbx_description
1 polymer ?
#
loop_
_entity_poly.entity_id
_entity_poly.type
_entity_poly.pdbx_seq_one_letter_code
_entity_poly.pdbx_strand_id
1 'polypeptide(L)'
;MVLQSRQPSPEQASNSRMGRFRAWVSSARGLGLPDYRALWRWSVSDLEGFWEAIAEFFDVALPPAPERVPAEEVVPGTEWFPGAALNYPEHALRDG
;
A
#
# COMPACT_ATOMS: atom_id res chain seq x y z
N MET A 1 28.29 23.42 -4.32
CA MET A 1 27.04 23.36 -3.54
C MET A 1 26.73 21.89 -3.29
N VAL A 2 27.04 21.37 -2.10
CA VAL A 2 26.77 19.95 -1.77
C VAL A 2 25.31 19.87 -1.34
N LEU A 3 24.47 19.18 -2.12
CA LEU A 3 23.14 18.81 -1.66
C LEU A 3 23.32 17.84 -0.49
N GLN A 4 23.17 18.35 0.74
CA GLN A 4 23.07 17.48 1.90
C GLN A 4 21.80 16.63 1.74
N SER A 5 21.96 15.34 1.49
CA SER A 5 20.85 14.40 1.49
C SER A 5 20.24 14.35 2.90
N ARG A 6 19.06 14.93 3.11
CA ARG A 6 18.34 14.77 4.37
C ARG A 6 17.95 13.31 4.53
N GLN A 7 18.35 12.68 5.63
CA GLN A 7 17.86 11.36 6.04
C GLN A 7 17.03 11.51 7.32
N PRO A 8 15.86 10.85 7.42
CA PRO A 8 15.08 10.83 8.65
C PRO A 8 15.82 10.03 9.74
N SER A 9 15.60 10.39 11.01
CA SER A 9 16.04 9.56 12.11
C SER A 9 15.29 8.20 12.11
N PRO A 10 15.84 7.16 12.75
CA PRO A 10 15.14 5.87 12.89
C PRO A 10 13.76 5.98 13.54
N GLU A 11 13.61 6.89 14.50
CA GLU A 11 12.33 7.19 15.14
C GLU A 11 11.34 7.86 14.17
N GLN A 12 11.79 8.84 13.39
CA GLN A 12 10.96 9.46 12.35
C GLN A 12 10.53 8.45 11.29
N ALA A 13 11.43 7.53 10.90
CA ALA A 13 11.13 6.49 9.93
C ALA A 13 10.10 5.49 10.46
N SER A 14 10.25 5.03 11.71
CA SER A 14 9.32 4.07 12.33
C SER A 14 7.94 4.67 12.63
N ASN A 15 7.89 5.92 13.07
CA ASN A 15 6.63 6.62 13.36
C ASN A 15 5.91 7.18 12.12
N SER A 16 6.54 7.11 10.95
CA SER A 16 5.90 7.48 9.69
C SER A 16 4.73 6.54 9.37
N ARG A 17 3.77 6.99 8.55
CA ARG A 17 2.69 6.12 8.04
C ARG A 17 3.25 4.89 7.29
N MET A 18 4.33 5.08 6.55
CA MET A 18 5.04 3.99 5.87
C MET A 18 5.64 2.98 6.86
N GLY A 19 6.24 3.47 7.95
CA GLY A 19 6.78 2.62 9.02
C GLY A 19 5.70 1.80 9.72
N ARG A 20 4.56 2.43 10.02
CA ARG A 20 3.38 1.76 10.59
C ARG A 20 2.78 0.73 9.64
N PHE A 21 2.59 1.07 8.37
CA PHE A 21 2.11 0.14 7.34
C PHE A 21 3.03 -1.09 7.22
N ARG A 22 4.35 -0.88 7.12
CA ARG A 22 5.34 -1.98 7.07
C ARG A 22 5.22 -2.92 8.27
N ALA A 23 5.13 -2.36 9.47
CA ALA A 23 5.01 -3.15 10.70
C ALA A 23 3.69 -3.92 10.75
N TRP A 24 2.59 -3.26 10.38
CA TRP A 24 1.26 -3.86 10.32
C TRP A 24 1.22 -5.02 9.32
N VAL A 25 1.65 -4.82 8.06
CA VAL A 25 1.56 -5.87 7.03
C VAL A 25 2.53 -7.03 7.31
N SER A 26 3.70 -6.73 7.89
CA SER A 26 4.63 -7.74 8.38
C SER A 26 3.98 -8.66 9.42
N SER A 27 3.20 -8.10 10.35
CA SER A 27 2.43 -8.86 11.34
C SER A 27 1.23 -9.58 10.72
N ALA A 28 0.39 -8.87 9.98
CA ALA A 28 -0.89 -9.35 9.46
C ALA A 28 -0.74 -10.45 8.41
N ARG A 29 0.40 -10.51 7.70
CA ARG A 29 0.69 -11.48 6.64
C ARG A 29 1.89 -12.38 6.94
N GLY A 30 2.50 -12.26 8.12
CA GLY A 30 3.67 -13.06 8.51
C GLY A 30 4.92 -12.82 7.64
N LEU A 31 5.07 -11.61 7.07
CA LEU A 31 6.14 -11.29 6.14
C LEU A 31 7.39 -10.78 6.87
N GLY A 32 8.57 -11.26 6.46
CA GLY A 32 9.86 -10.75 6.92
C GLY A 32 10.25 -9.44 6.22
N LEU A 33 9.75 -8.30 6.70
CA LEU A 33 9.99 -6.97 6.12
C LEU A 33 10.91 -6.12 7.00
N PRO A 34 12.23 -6.39 7.09
CA PRO A 34 13.13 -5.72 8.03
C PRO A 34 13.34 -4.22 7.73
N ASP A 35 13.18 -3.81 6.47
CA ASP A 35 13.43 -2.44 6.02
C ASP A 35 12.49 -2.04 4.87
N TYR A 36 12.61 -0.79 4.44
CA TYR A 36 11.87 -0.25 3.30
C TYR A 36 12.17 -1.00 1.99
N ARG A 37 13.40 -1.49 1.81
CA ARG A 37 13.80 -2.20 0.59
C ARG A 37 13.11 -3.56 0.50
N ALA A 38 12.94 -4.25 1.61
CA ALA A 38 12.16 -5.47 1.69
C ALA A 38 10.68 -5.22 1.38
N LEU A 39 10.09 -4.15 1.93
CA LEU A 39 8.73 -3.73 1.60
C LEU A 39 8.58 -3.43 0.10
N TRP A 40 9.51 -2.68 -0.49
CA TRP A 40 9.51 -2.35 -1.91
C TRP A 40 9.64 -3.60 -2.80
N ARG A 41 10.52 -4.54 -2.44
CA ARG A 41 10.63 -5.80 -3.19
C ARG A 41 9.32 -6.56 -3.17
N TRP A 42 8.69 -6.67 -2.00
CA TRP A 42 7.39 -7.32 -1.86
C TRP A 42 6.31 -6.61 -2.69
N SER A 43 6.25 -5.27 -2.66
CA SER A 43 5.21 -4.50 -3.37
C SER A 43 5.20 -4.68 -4.87
N VAL A 44 6.32 -5.11 -5.46
CA VAL A 44 6.44 -5.35 -6.91
C VAL A 44 6.46 -6.85 -7.26
N SER A 45 6.81 -7.73 -6.30
CA SER A 45 6.77 -9.18 -6.51
C SER A 45 5.40 -9.79 -6.29
N ASP A 46 4.55 -9.13 -5.49
CA ASP A 46 3.21 -9.56 -5.12
C ASP A 46 2.28 -8.34 -5.16
N LEU A 47 1.90 -7.96 -6.38
CA LEU A 47 1.14 -6.75 -6.64
C LEU A 47 -0.29 -6.84 -6.06
N GLU A 48 -0.91 -8.03 -6.20
CA GLU A 48 -2.22 -8.33 -5.62
C GLU A 48 -2.21 -8.21 -4.10
N GLY A 49 -1.32 -8.95 -3.43
CA GLY A 49 -1.22 -8.90 -1.97
C GLY A 49 -0.86 -7.50 -1.45
N PHE A 50 -0.04 -6.74 -2.18
CA PHE A 50 0.29 -5.37 -1.83
C PHE A 50 -0.93 -4.44 -1.87
N TRP A 51 -1.71 -4.47 -2.94
CA TRP A 51 -2.84 -3.55 -3.11
C TRP A 51 -4.04 -3.94 -2.25
N GLU A 52 -4.26 -5.22 -1.98
CA GLU A 52 -5.19 -5.66 -0.93
C GLU A 52 -4.81 -5.12 0.45
N ALA A 53 -3.54 -5.24 0.82
CA ALA A 53 -3.03 -4.74 2.09
C ALA A 53 -3.17 -3.21 2.22
N ILE A 54 -3.02 -2.46 1.12
CA ILE A 54 -3.27 -1.01 1.09
C ILE A 54 -4.75 -0.70 1.32
N ALA A 55 -5.66 -1.39 0.62
CA ALA A 55 -7.10 -1.18 0.79
C ALA A 55 -7.53 -1.47 2.24
N GLU A 56 -7.04 -2.55 2.84
CA GLU A 56 -7.31 -2.91 4.23
C GLU A 56 -6.73 -1.88 5.22
N PHE A 57 -5.45 -1.51 5.06
CA PHE A 57 -4.78 -0.59 5.99
C PHE A 57 -5.39 0.81 6.01
N PHE A 58 -5.87 1.29 4.86
CA PHE A 58 -6.50 2.61 4.73
C PHE A 58 -8.03 2.58 4.87
N ASP A 59 -8.62 1.41 5.17
CA ASP A 59 -10.07 1.23 5.26
C ASP A 59 -10.81 1.74 4.01
N VAL A 60 -10.25 1.44 2.83
CA VAL A 60 -10.85 1.78 1.53
C VAL A 60 -11.98 0.80 1.27
N ALA A 61 -13.22 1.23 1.46
CA ALA A 61 -14.38 0.41 1.13
C ALA A 61 -14.50 0.24 -0.39
N LEU A 62 -14.40 -0.99 -0.87
CA LEU A 62 -14.59 -1.35 -2.28
C LEU A 62 -15.80 -2.30 -2.42
N PRO A 63 -17.06 -1.83 -2.29
CA PRO A 63 -18.24 -2.64 -2.52
C PRO A 63 -18.75 -2.52 -3.98
N PRO A 64 -19.15 -3.63 -4.63
CA PRO A 64 -18.90 -5.01 -4.22
C PRO A 64 -17.40 -5.34 -4.29
N ALA A 65 -16.99 -6.38 -3.57
CA ALA A 65 -15.58 -6.77 -3.53
C ALA A 65 -15.02 -6.93 -4.96
N PRO A 66 -13.80 -6.42 -5.24
CA PRO A 66 -13.19 -6.52 -6.55
C PRO A 66 -13.05 -7.99 -6.96
N GLU A 67 -13.28 -8.29 -8.24
CA GLU A 67 -13.16 -9.65 -8.77
C GLU A 67 -11.71 -10.15 -8.77
N ARG A 68 -10.76 -9.23 -8.88
CA ARG A 68 -9.31 -9.46 -8.84
C ARG A 68 -8.58 -8.16 -8.51
N VAL A 69 -7.42 -8.27 -7.89
CA VAL A 69 -6.45 -7.17 -7.86
C VAL A 69 -5.44 -7.39 -9.00
N PRO A 70 -4.88 -6.35 -9.64
CA PRO A 70 -3.96 -6.56 -10.75
C PRO A 70 -2.75 -7.38 -10.32
N ALA A 71 -2.59 -8.55 -10.94
CA ALA A 71 -1.49 -9.48 -10.63
C ALA A 71 -0.26 -9.28 -11.54
N GLU A 72 -0.37 -8.53 -12.66
CA GLU A 72 0.70 -8.38 -13.65
C GLU A 72 0.75 -6.96 -14.26
N GLU A 73 1.91 -6.58 -14.82
CA GLU A 73 2.08 -5.36 -15.62
C GLU A 73 1.26 -5.47 -16.93
N VAL A 74 0.08 -4.83 -16.99
CA VAL A 74 -0.67 -4.69 -18.25
C VAL A 74 -0.55 -3.26 -18.78
N VAL A 75 0.57 -3.03 -19.44
CA VAL A 75 0.76 -1.99 -20.48
C VAL A 75 -0.53 -1.77 -21.29
N PRO A 76 -0.81 -0.52 -21.72
CA PRO A 76 -2.12 0.12 -21.72
C PRO A 76 -3.34 -0.83 -21.75
N GLY A 77 -4.15 -0.77 -20.70
CA GLY A 77 -5.35 -1.62 -20.56
C GLY A 77 -5.43 -2.37 -19.23
N THR A 78 -4.51 -2.14 -18.27
CA THR A 78 -4.69 -2.67 -16.91
C THR A 78 -6.01 -2.19 -16.32
N GLU A 79 -6.92 -3.13 -16.03
CA GLU A 79 -8.10 -2.89 -15.22
C GLU A 79 -7.76 -3.06 -13.74
N TRP A 80 -7.90 -1.98 -12.99
CA TRP A 80 -7.69 -1.97 -11.55
C TRP A 80 -9.01 -2.21 -10.83
N PHE A 81 -9.05 -3.23 -9.97
CA PHE A 81 -10.23 -3.57 -9.15
C PHE A 81 -11.53 -3.71 -9.96
N PRO A 82 -11.56 -4.53 -11.04
CA PRO A 82 -12.78 -4.73 -11.82
C PRO A 82 -13.92 -5.25 -10.93
N GLY A 83 -15.13 -4.75 -11.20
CA GLY A 83 -16.33 -5.06 -10.41
C GLY A 83 -16.50 -4.20 -9.15
N ALA A 84 -15.44 -3.59 -8.62
CA ALA A 84 -15.57 -2.69 -7.47
C ALA A 84 -16.14 -1.32 -7.86
N ALA A 85 -16.99 -0.77 -7.01
CA ALA A 85 -17.42 0.61 -7.10
C ALA A 85 -16.89 1.39 -5.89
N LEU A 86 -16.48 2.64 -6.12
CA LEU A 86 -16.07 3.55 -5.05
C LEU A 86 -16.60 4.96 -5.34
N ASN A 87 -16.93 5.69 -4.28
CA ASN A 87 -17.29 7.10 -4.37
C ASN A 87 -16.15 7.95 -3.79
N TYR A 88 -15.41 8.65 -4.66
CA TYR A 88 -14.22 9.39 -4.23
C TYR A 88 -14.52 10.50 -3.21
N PRO A 89 -15.53 11.39 -3.42
CA PRO A 89 -15.93 12.35 -2.40
C PRO A 89 -16.30 11.73 -1.05
N GLU A 90 -17.09 10.64 -1.03
CA GLU A 90 -17.46 9.95 0.21
C GLU A 90 -16.22 9.42 0.94
N HIS A 91 -15.25 8.84 0.22
CA HIS A 91 -14.00 8.37 0.83
C HIS A 91 -13.10 9.50 1.30
N ALA A 92 -12.98 10.59 0.52
CA ALA A 92 -12.08 11.70 0.82
C ALA A 92 -12.61 12.60 1.96
N LEU A 93 -13.92 12.65 2.15
CA LEU A 93 -14.61 13.46 3.17
C LEU A 93 -15.09 12.64 4.37
N ARG A 94 -14.75 11.35 4.43
CA ARG A 94 -15.01 10.54 5.62
C ARG A 94 -14.20 11.12 6.78
N ASP A 95 -14.88 11.51 7.85
CA ASP A 95 -14.22 11.91 9.09
C ASP A 95 -13.36 10.74 9.59
N GLY A 96 -12.08 11.03 9.87
CA GLY A 96 -11.08 10.08 10.37
C GLY A 96 -11.01 10.01 11.88
#